data_AF-A0A924V6L2-F1
#
_entry.id   AF-A0A924V6L2-F1
#
_cell.length_a   1.000
_cell.length_b   1.000
_cell.length_c   1.000
_cell.angle_alpha   90.00
_cell.angle_beta   90.00
_cell.angle_gamma   90.00
#
_symmetry.space_group_name_H-M   'P 1'
#
loop_
_entity.id
_entity.type
_entity.pdbx_description
1 polymer ?
#
loop_
_entity_poly.entity_id
_entity_poly.type
_entity_poly.pdbx_seq_one_letter_code
_entity_poly.pdbx_strand_id
1 'polypeptide(L)'
;MRKFILALLLVICTNVFAQTNLNNMCGNGALPAGGGHDTFPWSIAKPFPWASIQGVWTVVNANEAQKNLVFEFRVTRSTEKSKQLFVQIYERDNCKKSYMRGVGIVNSAEKNVVRINMNNVLMKLALFKTADLEMDAQTCGPKALGVNLYRLIDNDGSEIQSKKPRSPALPNEEDSANMLLRKVLNADQYRCKK
;
A
#
# COMPACT_ATOMS: atom_id res chain seq x y z
N MET A 1 -27.16 -45.11 4.04
CA MET A 1 -25.87 -44.61 4.58
C MET A 1 -25.01 -43.81 3.61
N ARG A 2 -25.41 -43.51 2.35
CA ARG A 2 -24.62 -42.66 1.43
C ARG A 2 -24.85 -41.14 1.56
N LYS A 3 -25.95 -40.72 2.18
CA LYS A 3 -26.34 -39.29 2.27
C LYS A 3 -25.63 -38.51 3.40
N PHE A 4 -25.05 -39.21 4.37
CA PHE A 4 -24.32 -38.56 5.48
C PHE A 4 -22.89 -38.14 5.11
N ILE A 5 -22.27 -38.79 4.12
CA ILE A 5 -20.88 -38.48 3.71
C ILE A 5 -20.80 -37.14 2.96
N LEU A 6 -21.85 -36.76 2.22
CA LEU A 6 -21.90 -35.50 1.47
C LEU A 6 -22.07 -34.26 2.37
N ALA A 7 -22.76 -34.40 3.51
CA ALA A 7 -22.92 -33.30 4.45
C ALA A 7 -21.62 -32.96 5.20
N LEU A 8 -20.77 -33.96 5.45
CA LEU A 8 -19.49 -33.77 6.14
C LEU A 8 -18.43 -33.06 5.26
N LEU A 9 -18.46 -33.30 3.94
CA LEU A 9 -17.56 -32.64 2.98
C LEU A 9 -17.89 -31.16 2.76
N LEU A 10 -19.17 -30.77 2.86
CA LEU A 10 -19.60 -29.37 2.72
C LEU A 10 -19.21 -28.48 3.90
N VAL A 11 -19.09 -29.04 5.11
CA VAL A 11 -18.65 -28.30 6.32
C VAL A 11 -17.13 -28.08 6.34
N ILE A 12 -16.35 -28.92 5.66
CA ILE A 12 -14.89 -28.76 5.59
C ILE A 12 -14.50 -27.70 4.54
N CYS A 13 -15.29 -27.52 3.47
CA CYS A 13 -15.03 -26.50 2.46
C CYS A 13 -15.32 -25.06 2.92
N THR A 14 -16.13 -24.84 3.97
CA THR A 14 -16.43 -23.48 4.46
C THR A 14 -15.33 -22.90 5.35
N ASN A 15 -14.36 -23.70 5.80
CA ASN A 15 -13.28 -23.24 6.68
C ASN A 15 -12.00 -22.83 5.94
N VAL A 16 -11.94 -22.95 4.59
CA VAL A 16 -10.76 -22.55 3.81
C VAL A 16 -10.73 -21.05 3.51
N PHE A 17 -11.83 -20.33 3.75
CA PHE A 17 -11.82 -18.86 3.85
C PHE A 17 -11.51 -18.43 5.29
N ALA A 18 -10.52 -19.05 5.92
CA ALA A 18 -9.84 -18.43 7.04
C ALA A 18 -9.24 -17.13 6.50
N GLN A 19 -9.93 -16.04 6.80
CA GLN A 19 -9.48 -14.68 6.72
C GLN A 19 -8.04 -14.67 7.22
N THR A 20 -7.07 -14.59 6.30
CA THR A 20 -5.70 -14.27 6.69
C THR A 20 -5.79 -12.87 7.28
N ASN A 21 -5.89 -12.82 8.59
CA ASN A 21 -5.84 -11.60 9.39
C ASN A 21 -4.57 -10.87 8.97
N LEU A 22 -4.72 -9.87 8.10
CA LEU A 22 -3.70 -8.88 7.75
C LEU A 22 -3.40 -7.95 8.95
N ASN A 23 -3.73 -8.39 10.17
CA ASN A 23 -3.80 -7.56 11.37
C ASN A 23 -2.45 -7.45 12.08
N ASN A 24 -1.51 -8.36 11.78
CA ASN A 24 -0.16 -8.29 12.29
C ASN A 24 0.73 -7.85 11.14
N MET A 25 1.05 -6.56 11.08
CA MET A 25 2.04 -5.99 10.15
C MET A 25 2.91 -4.99 10.92
N CYS A 26 4.13 -4.82 10.44
CA CYS A 26 5.38 -4.59 11.15
C CYS A 26 5.42 -3.69 12.40
N GLY A 27 6.45 -3.91 13.21
CA GLY A 27 6.90 -3.04 14.29
C GLY A 27 8.19 -2.32 13.92
N ASN A 28 8.70 -1.53 14.87
CA ASN A 28 9.77 -0.54 14.70
C ASN A 28 11.06 -1.12 14.08
N GLY A 29 11.50 -0.57 12.93
CA GLY A 29 12.80 -0.83 12.28
C GLY A 29 12.78 -1.53 10.90
N ALA A 30 11.62 -1.95 10.40
CA ALA A 30 11.54 -3.01 9.39
C ALA A 30 11.58 -2.59 7.90
N LEU A 31 12.39 -1.63 7.44
CA LEU A 31 12.65 -1.58 5.98
C LEU A 31 13.62 -2.71 5.59
N PRO A 32 13.52 -3.30 4.38
CA PRO A 32 14.46 -4.32 3.93
C PRO A 32 15.89 -3.76 3.95
N ALA A 33 16.87 -4.60 4.32
CA ALA A 33 18.28 -4.23 4.25
C ALA A 33 18.68 -3.99 2.78
N GLY A 34 19.33 -2.85 2.47
CA GLY A 34 19.77 -2.50 1.11
C GLY A 34 19.45 -1.07 0.68
N GLY A 35 19.72 -0.09 1.55
CA GLY A 35 19.38 1.33 1.36
C GLY A 35 19.76 1.89 -0.01
N GLY A 36 18.74 2.37 -0.74
CA GLY A 36 18.83 3.00 -2.05
C GLY A 36 17.46 3.54 -2.47
N HIS A 37 17.38 4.21 -3.62
CA HIS A 37 16.12 4.78 -4.14
C HIS A 37 15.01 3.73 -4.31
N ASP A 38 15.39 2.47 -4.53
CA ASP A 38 14.46 1.36 -4.68
C ASP A 38 14.84 0.17 -3.79
N THR A 39 14.24 0.12 -2.59
CA THR A 39 14.59 -0.86 -1.56
C THR A 39 13.83 -2.19 -1.70
N PHE A 40 12.76 -2.24 -2.52
CA PHE A 40 11.91 -3.42 -2.60
C PHE A 40 12.29 -4.31 -3.79
N PRO A 41 12.42 -5.64 -3.59
CA PRO A 41 12.71 -6.57 -4.69
C PRO A 41 11.44 -6.82 -5.52
N TRP A 42 11.08 -5.90 -6.42
CA TRP A 42 9.80 -5.99 -7.16
C TRP A 42 9.62 -7.27 -7.98
N SER A 43 10.71 -7.91 -8.40
CA SER A 43 10.68 -9.17 -9.15
C SER A 43 10.03 -10.32 -8.39
N ILE A 44 10.05 -10.29 -7.05
CA ILE A 44 9.46 -11.33 -6.19
C ILE A 44 8.12 -10.91 -5.58
N ALA A 45 7.57 -9.77 -6.02
CA ALA A 45 6.25 -9.29 -5.64
C ALA A 45 5.19 -10.37 -5.86
N LYS A 46 4.30 -10.53 -4.88
CA LYS A 46 3.20 -11.48 -4.93
C LYS A 46 2.01 -10.90 -5.69
N PRO A 47 1.06 -11.75 -6.14
CA PRO A 47 -0.19 -11.28 -6.72
C PRO A 47 -0.86 -10.23 -5.85
N PHE A 48 -1.23 -9.11 -6.47
CA PHE A 48 -1.73 -7.96 -5.75
C PHE A 48 -3.04 -8.28 -5.02
N PRO A 49 -3.21 -7.89 -3.74
CA PRO A 49 -4.31 -8.36 -2.90
C PRO A 49 -5.60 -7.56 -3.12
N TRP A 50 -6.19 -7.66 -4.31
CA TRP A 50 -7.35 -6.86 -4.72
C TRP A 50 -8.56 -6.94 -3.77
N ALA A 51 -8.80 -8.09 -3.16
CA ALA A 51 -9.92 -8.27 -2.24
C ALA A 51 -9.70 -7.55 -0.90
N SER A 52 -8.47 -7.52 -0.39
CA SER A 52 -8.16 -7.05 0.96
C SER A 52 -7.44 -5.69 1.01
N ILE A 53 -7.03 -5.14 -0.14
CA ILE A 53 -6.37 -3.83 -0.22
C ILE A 53 -7.29 -2.67 0.21
N GLN A 54 -8.61 -2.82 0.04
CA GLN A 54 -9.57 -1.75 0.32
C GLN A 54 -9.56 -1.33 1.79
N GLY A 55 -9.57 -0.03 2.04
CA GLY A 55 -9.65 0.56 3.38
C GLY A 55 -8.51 1.53 3.67
N VAL A 56 -8.26 1.75 4.96
CA VAL A 56 -7.31 2.73 5.46
C VAL A 56 -6.03 2.05 5.90
N TRP A 57 -4.90 2.67 5.56
CA TRP A 57 -3.56 2.18 5.80
C TRP A 57 -2.67 3.31 6.34
N THR A 58 -1.72 2.96 7.20
CA THR A 58 -0.77 3.92 7.80
C THR A 58 0.65 3.44 7.62
N VAL A 59 1.59 4.37 7.60
CA VAL A 59 3.01 4.08 7.51
C VAL A 59 3.47 3.36 8.77
N VAL A 60 4.18 2.26 8.57
CA VAL A 60 4.88 1.54 9.63
C VAL A 60 6.22 2.22 9.85
N ASN A 61 6.59 2.43 11.12
CA ASN A 61 7.86 3.04 11.51
C ASN A 61 8.02 4.45 10.94
N ALA A 62 6.88 5.15 10.91
CA ALA A 62 6.79 6.48 10.39
C ALA A 62 7.71 7.44 11.17
N ASN A 63 8.53 8.20 10.47
CA ASN A 63 9.22 9.33 11.08
C ASN A 63 8.23 10.45 11.45
N GLU A 64 8.71 11.50 12.10
CA GLU A 64 7.87 12.65 12.54
C GLU A 64 7.03 13.26 11.41
N ALA A 65 7.50 13.19 10.17
CA ALA A 65 6.79 13.71 9.02
C ALA A 65 5.73 12.73 8.48
N GLN A 66 6.00 11.43 8.54
CA GLN A 66 5.14 10.39 8.01
C GLN A 66 4.05 9.92 9.00
N LYS A 67 4.22 10.20 10.31
CA LYS A 67 3.35 9.65 11.37
C LYS A 67 1.87 9.97 11.20
N ASN A 68 1.57 11.08 10.52
CA ASN A 68 0.23 11.57 10.27
C ASN A 68 -0.29 11.19 8.88
N LEU A 69 0.52 10.57 8.03
CA LEU A 69 0.09 10.14 6.70
C LEU A 69 -0.85 8.95 6.78
N VAL A 70 -1.98 9.10 6.11
CA VAL A 70 -3.00 8.07 5.98
C VAL A 70 -3.26 7.83 4.50
N PHE A 71 -3.23 6.56 4.13
CA PHE A 71 -3.46 6.06 2.77
C PHE A 71 -4.82 5.38 2.74
N GLU A 72 -5.74 5.89 1.94
CA GLU A 72 -7.03 5.26 1.69
C GLU A 72 -7.07 4.67 0.29
N PHE A 73 -7.24 3.35 0.23
CA PHE A 73 -7.31 2.59 -1.01
C PHE A 73 -8.74 2.15 -1.27
N ARG A 74 -9.21 2.36 -2.50
CA ARG A 74 -10.53 1.93 -2.95
C ARG A 74 -10.42 1.30 -4.33
N VAL A 75 -10.89 0.07 -4.46
CA VAL A 75 -11.05 -0.54 -5.79
C VAL A 75 -12.29 0.07 -6.42
N THR A 76 -12.12 0.86 -7.48
CA THR A 76 -13.23 1.57 -8.14
C THR A 76 -13.81 0.77 -9.30
N ARG A 77 -12.98 -0.05 -9.95
CA ARG A 77 -13.41 -0.91 -11.06
C ARG A 77 -12.66 -2.24 -10.99
N SER A 78 -13.39 -3.34 -11.17
CA SER A 78 -12.81 -4.68 -11.29
C SER A 78 -13.53 -5.43 -12.38
N THR A 79 -12.83 -5.66 -13.50
CA THR A 79 -13.27 -6.51 -14.60
C THR A 79 -12.28 -7.67 -14.76
N GLU A 80 -12.58 -8.63 -15.64
CA GLU A 80 -11.64 -9.71 -15.96
C GLU A 80 -10.34 -9.21 -16.60
N LYS A 81 -10.43 -8.14 -17.41
CA LYS A 81 -9.31 -7.60 -18.19
C LYS A 81 -8.52 -6.52 -17.46
N SER A 82 -9.16 -5.79 -16.56
CA SER A 82 -8.54 -4.66 -15.86
C SER A 82 -9.13 -4.42 -14.47
N LYS A 83 -8.28 -3.94 -13.57
CA LYS A 83 -8.64 -3.49 -12.23
C LYS A 83 -8.09 -2.07 -12.01
N GLN A 84 -8.87 -1.25 -11.33
CA GLN A 84 -8.53 0.13 -11.01
C GLN A 84 -8.51 0.34 -9.51
N LEU A 85 -7.41 0.90 -9.01
CA LEU A 85 -7.22 1.25 -7.62
C LEU A 85 -7.16 2.78 -7.50
N PHE A 86 -8.17 3.37 -6.87
CA PHE A 86 -8.11 4.76 -6.44
C PHE A 86 -7.35 4.84 -5.12
N VAL A 87 -6.47 5.84 -5.02
CA VAL A 87 -5.68 6.12 -3.83
C VAL A 87 -5.87 7.56 -3.44
N GLN A 88 -6.11 7.78 -2.16
CA GLN A 88 -6.11 9.10 -1.55
C GLN A 88 -5.16 9.08 -0.36
N ILE A 89 -4.23 10.03 -0.34
CA ILE A 89 -3.31 10.25 0.78
C ILE A 89 -3.73 11.56 1.45
N TYR A 90 -3.77 11.57 2.77
CA TYR A 90 -4.07 12.76 3.56
C TYR A 90 -3.29 12.74 4.87
N GLU A 91 -3.10 13.93 5.43
CA GLU A 91 -2.56 14.12 6.77
C GLU A 91 -3.72 14.14 7.77
N ARG A 92 -3.66 13.31 8.82
CA ARG A 92 -4.73 13.21 9.82
C ARG A 92 -5.04 14.54 10.51
N ASP A 93 -4.02 15.34 10.78
CA ASP A 93 -4.17 16.62 11.48
C ASP A 93 -4.71 17.72 10.55
N ASN A 94 -4.59 17.53 9.22
CA ASN A 94 -5.04 18.49 8.22
C ASN A 94 -6.06 17.86 7.27
N CYS A 95 -7.25 17.61 7.80
CA CYS A 95 -8.35 16.99 7.09
C CYS A 95 -9.07 17.88 6.07
N LYS A 96 -8.60 19.12 5.84
CA LYS A 96 -9.29 20.07 4.96
C LYS A 96 -9.25 19.64 3.49
N LYS A 97 -8.17 19.00 3.05
CA LYS A 97 -8.00 18.49 1.68
C LYS A 97 -7.16 17.23 1.68
N SER A 98 -7.40 16.37 0.70
CA SER A 98 -6.45 15.29 0.40
C SER A 98 -5.11 15.89 0.02
N TYR A 99 -4.05 15.34 0.60
CA TYR A 99 -2.70 15.70 0.27
C TYR A 99 -2.35 15.29 -1.17
N MET A 100 -2.67 14.05 -1.56
CA MET A 100 -2.55 13.58 -2.94
C MET A 100 -3.67 12.61 -3.31
N ARG A 101 -3.99 12.51 -4.60
CA ARG A 101 -4.95 11.54 -5.14
C ARG A 101 -4.42 10.99 -6.45
N GLY A 102 -4.73 9.72 -6.73
CA GLY A 102 -4.39 9.12 -7.99
C GLY A 102 -5.18 7.85 -8.27
N VAL A 103 -5.05 7.36 -9.51
CA VAL A 103 -5.62 6.09 -9.94
C VAL A 103 -4.53 5.25 -10.57
N GLY A 104 -4.41 4.01 -10.09
CA GLY A 104 -3.62 2.97 -10.71
C GLY A 104 -4.50 2.05 -11.52
N ILE A 105 -4.01 1.65 -12.68
CA ILE A 105 -4.67 0.67 -13.53
C ILE A 105 -3.72 -0.50 -13.68
N VAL A 106 -4.23 -1.70 -13.45
CA VAL A 106 -3.53 -2.95 -13.72
C VAL A 106 -4.34 -3.77 -14.70
N ASN A 107 -3.67 -4.18 -15.77
CA ASN A 107 -4.21 -5.13 -16.73
C ASN A 107 -3.88 -6.57 -16.32
N SER A 108 -4.41 -7.55 -17.04
CA SER A 108 -4.16 -8.97 -16.77
C SER A 108 -2.69 -9.39 -16.90
N ALA A 109 -1.81 -8.58 -17.50
CA ALA A 109 -0.38 -8.89 -17.64
C ALA A 109 0.45 -8.46 -16.42
N GLU A 110 0.10 -7.35 -15.76
CA GLU A 110 0.87 -6.78 -14.65
C GLU A 110 0.25 -7.07 -13.27
N LYS A 111 0.05 -8.33 -12.91
CA LYS A 111 -0.78 -8.71 -11.75
C LYS A 111 -0.20 -8.37 -10.36
N ASN A 112 1.09 -8.07 -10.26
CA ASN A 112 1.81 -8.06 -8.97
C ASN A 112 2.15 -6.66 -8.46
N VAL A 113 2.30 -5.67 -9.37
CA VAL A 113 2.69 -4.30 -9.04
C VAL A 113 1.65 -3.33 -9.58
N VAL A 114 1.16 -2.45 -8.72
CA VAL A 114 0.26 -1.36 -9.11
C VAL A 114 1.06 -0.07 -9.19
N ARG A 115 0.98 0.63 -10.33
CA ARG A 115 1.56 1.96 -10.52
C ARG A 115 0.45 3.00 -10.56
N ILE A 116 0.56 4.04 -9.75
CA ILE A 116 -0.48 5.06 -9.55
C ILE A 116 0.12 6.44 -9.78
N ASN A 117 -0.37 7.16 -10.78
CA ASN A 117 0.01 8.55 -11.01
C ASN A 117 -0.78 9.47 -10.05
N MET A 118 -0.08 10.33 -9.32
CA MET A 118 -0.58 11.22 -8.27
C MET A 118 -0.05 12.66 -8.45
N ASN A 119 -0.20 13.26 -9.62
CA ASN A 119 0.25 14.62 -9.96
C ASN A 119 1.77 14.82 -9.78
N ASN A 120 2.55 14.48 -10.81
CA ASN A 120 4.02 14.53 -10.83
C ASN A 120 4.69 13.66 -9.76
N VAL A 121 3.93 12.76 -9.12
CA VAL A 121 4.44 11.69 -8.26
C VAL A 121 3.87 10.39 -8.79
N LEU A 122 4.73 9.39 -8.93
CA LEU A 122 4.32 8.04 -9.27
C LEU A 122 4.54 7.14 -8.07
N MET A 123 3.49 6.42 -7.70
CA MET A 123 3.50 5.48 -6.60
C MET A 123 3.54 4.06 -7.15
N LYS A 124 4.55 3.29 -6.76
CA LYS A 124 4.61 1.83 -6.94
C LYS A 124 4.15 1.15 -5.67
N LEU A 125 3.26 0.16 -5.81
CA LEU A 125 2.66 -0.56 -4.71
C LEU A 125 2.69 -2.06 -5.01
N ALA A 126 3.19 -2.85 -4.07
CA ALA A 126 3.23 -4.30 -4.21
C ALA A 126 3.15 -5.02 -2.87
N LEU A 127 2.70 -6.28 -2.90
CA LEU A 127 2.64 -7.14 -1.74
C LEU A 127 3.83 -8.09 -1.73
N PHE A 128 4.47 -8.26 -0.59
CA PHE A 128 5.60 -9.15 -0.40
C PHE A 128 5.29 -10.18 0.69
N LYS A 129 6.00 -11.31 0.69
CA LYS A 129 6.11 -12.10 1.91
C LYS A 129 7.13 -11.40 2.80
N THR A 130 6.85 -11.34 4.09
CA THR A 130 7.77 -10.70 5.04
C THR A 130 9.14 -11.40 5.07
N ALA A 131 9.16 -12.73 5.00
CA ALA A 131 10.40 -13.51 4.95
C ALA A 131 11.27 -13.18 3.72
N ASP A 132 10.64 -12.84 2.59
CA ASP A 132 11.35 -12.47 1.35
C ASP A 132 12.02 -11.08 1.46
N LEU A 133 11.67 -10.30 2.50
CA LEU A 133 12.25 -8.99 2.79
C LEU A 133 13.20 -9.01 3.99
N GLU A 134 13.55 -10.20 4.50
CA GLU A 134 14.38 -10.38 5.71
C GLU A 134 13.80 -9.69 6.96
N MET A 135 12.47 -9.57 7.01
CA MET A 135 11.76 -8.94 8.12
C MET A 135 11.19 -10.01 9.07
N ASP A 136 11.05 -9.66 10.36
CA ASP A 136 10.51 -10.60 11.35
C ASP A 136 9.00 -10.82 11.13
N ALA A 137 8.63 -12.05 10.76
CA ALA A 137 7.25 -12.45 10.52
C ALA A 137 6.37 -12.44 11.77
N GLN A 138 6.93 -12.51 12.98
CA GLN A 138 6.14 -12.41 14.21
C GLN A 138 5.59 -10.99 14.38
N THR A 139 6.43 -10.00 14.11
CA THR A 139 6.06 -8.58 14.22
C THR A 139 5.34 -8.08 12.96
N CYS A 140 5.77 -8.52 11.78
CA CYS A 140 5.27 -8.07 10.49
C CYS A 140 4.16 -8.94 9.89
N GLY A 141 3.79 -10.01 10.57
CA GLY A 141 2.95 -11.05 10.00
C GLY A 141 3.57 -11.66 8.74
N PRO A 142 2.78 -12.47 8.01
CA PRO A 142 3.31 -13.24 6.88
C PRO A 142 3.55 -12.40 5.62
N LYS A 143 2.98 -11.19 5.52
CA LYS A 143 3.01 -10.37 4.32
C LYS A 143 3.20 -8.89 4.66
N ALA A 144 3.82 -8.14 3.75
CA ALA A 144 4.07 -6.71 3.88
C ALA A 144 3.61 -5.96 2.63
N LEU A 145 2.97 -4.78 2.78
CA LEU A 145 2.59 -3.92 1.65
C LEU A 145 3.66 -2.84 1.50
N GLY A 146 4.50 -2.97 0.46
CA GLY A 146 5.55 -2.01 0.14
C GLY A 146 5.05 -0.91 -0.77
N VAL A 147 5.46 0.32 -0.47
CA VAL A 147 5.18 1.52 -1.25
C VAL A 147 6.49 2.20 -1.58
N ASN A 148 6.67 2.56 -2.85
CA ASN A 148 7.70 3.49 -3.29
C ASN A 148 7.03 4.68 -3.98
N LEU A 149 7.38 5.89 -3.55
CA LEU A 149 6.97 7.16 -4.13
C LEU A 149 8.17 7.80 -4.81
N TYR A 150 8.03 8.18 -6.08
CA TYR A 150 9.06 8.91 -6.83
C TYR A 150 8.43 10.11 -7.51
N ARG A 151 9.12 11.24 -7.45
CA ARG A 151 8.72 12.44 -8.19
C ARG A 151 9.10 12.24 -9.66
N LEU A 152 8.18 12.57 -10.56
CA LEU A 152 8.46 12.65 -11.98
C LEU A 152 9.07 14.03 -12.22
N ILE A 153 10.31 14.07 -12.70
CA ILE A 153 10.95 15.33 -13.09
C ILE A 153 10.22 15.86 -14.33
N ASP A 154 9.70 17.08 -14.25
CA ASP A 154 9.21 17.79 -15.42
C ASP A 154 10.45 18.15 -16.26
N ASN A 155 10.59 17.57 -17.46
CA ASN A 155 11.71 17.83 -18.37
C ASN A 155 11.73 19.27 -18.95
N ASP A 156 10.84 20.14 -18.49
CA ASP A 156 10.88 21.55 -18.82
C ASP A 156 11.94 22.20 -17.93
N GLY A 157 13.13 22.41 -18.50
CA GLY A 157 14.34 22.98 -17.87
C GLY A 157 14.20 24.42 -17.33
N SER A 158 13.03 24.81 -16.85
CA SER A 158 12.86 25.95 -15.97
C SER A 158 13.05 25.50 -14.53
N GLU A 159 14.14 25.97 -13.94
CA GLU A 159 14.41 25.97 -12.50
C GLU A 159 13.31 26.77 -11.78
N ILE A 160 12.13 26.17 -11.58
CA ILE A 160 11.06 26.81 -10.83
C ILE A 160 11.36 26.63 -9.35
N GLN A 161 12.01 27.65 -8.77
CA GLN A 161 12.01 27.93 -7.34
C GLN A 161 10.57 28.04 -6.82
N SER A 162 9.92 26.91 -6.60
CA SER A 162 8.59 26.87 -6.02
C SER A 162 8.74 26.84 -4.50
N LYS A 163 8.77 28.05 -3.91
CA LYS A 163 8.49 28.33 -2.48
C LYS A 163 7.08 27.85 -2.11
N LYS A 164 6.83 26.55 -2.13
CA LYS A 164 5.69 25.92 -1.45
C LYS A 164 6.19 25.34 -0.12
N PRO A 165 5.35 25.31 0.92
CA PRO A 165 5.74 24.76 2.20
C PRO A 165 6.23 23.32 2.02
N ARG A 166 7.51 23.14 2.31
CA ARG A 166 8.26 21.88 2.29
C ARG A 166 7.54 20.90 3.21
N SER A 167 6.91 19.86 2.67
CA SER A 167 6.38 18.79 3.51
C SER A 167 7.48 17.75 3.71
N PRO A 168 7.96 17.53 4.95
CA PRO A 168 9.07 16.62 5.22
C PRO A 168 8.72 15.14 5.02
N ALA A 169 7.45 14.83 4.65
CA ALA A 169 6.94 13.47 4.57
C ALA A 169 7.14 12.81 3.20
N LEU A 170 7.45 13.61 2.17
CA LEU A 170 7.62 13.19 0.79
C LEU A 170 9.04 13.40 0.28
N PRO A 171 9.43 12.68 -0.79
CA PRO A 171 10.71 12.91 -1.44
C PRO A 171 10.83 14.35 -1.95
N ASN A 172 12.02 14.95 -1.82
CA ASN A 172 12.40 16.18 -2.51
C ASN A 172 12.57 15.94 -4.02
N GLU A 173 12.96 16.97 -4.78
CA GLU A 173 13.08 16.94 -6.25
C GLU A 173 14.01 15.86 -6.81
N GLU A 174 14.93 15.34 -6.00
CA GLU A 174 15.87 14.28 -6.37
C GLU A 174 15.58 12.94 -5.67
N ASP A 175 14.59 12.87 -4.77
CA ASP A 175 14.43 11.73 -3.86
C ASP A 175 13.32 10.75 -4.26
N SER A 176 13.37 9.58 -3.65
CA SER A 176 12.29 8.59 -3.62
C SER A 176 12.03 8.19 -2.17
N ALA A 177 10.77 7.98 -1.79
CA ALA A 177 10.42 7.52 -0.44
C ALA A 177 9.92 6.08 -0.46
N ASN A 178 10.59 5.22 0.32
CA ASN A 178 10.20 3.84 0.57
C ASN A 178 9.44 3.75 1.89
N MET A 179 8.28 3.10 1.88
CA MET A 179 7.42 2.93 3.04
C MET A 179 6.84 1.52 3.08
N LEU A 180 6.59 1.05 4.29
CA LEU A 180 5.74 -0.09 4.53
C LEU A 180 4.42 0.38 5.09
N LEU A 181 3.33 -0.19 4.60
CA LEU A 181 1.99 0.15 5.06
C LEU A 181 1.38 -0.99 5.87
N ARG A 182 0.66 -0.61 6.93
CA ARG A 182 -0.20 -1.49 7.71
C ARG A 182 -1.65 -1.08 7.57
N LYS A 183 -2.54 -2.05 7.40
CA LYS A 183 -3.98 -1.83 7.37
C LYS A 183 -4.48 -1.49 8.77
N VAL A 184 -5.32 -0.48 8.87
CA VAL A 184 -6.00 -0.11 10.10
C VAL A 184 -7.27 -0.95 10.25
N LEU A 185 -7.48 -1.51 11.44
CA LEU A 185 -8.69 -2.27 11.79
C LEU A 185 -9.92 -1.36 11.90
N ASN A 186 -9.80 -0.29 12.68
CA ASN A 186 -10.85 0.70 12.87
C ASN A 186 -10.58 1.93 11.99
N ALA A 187 -11.04 1.88 10.74
CA ALA A 187 -10.83 2.97 9.78
C ALA A 187 -11.39 4.32 10.25
N ASP A 188 -12.45 4.32 11.07
CA ASP A 188 -13.13 5.55 11.49
C ASP A 188 -12.29 6.38 12.48
N GLN A 189 -11.32 5.77 13.17
CA GLN A 189 -10.36 6.48 14.00
C GLN A 189 -9.33 7.27 13.18
N TYR A 190 -9.14 6.92 11.92
CA TYR A 190 -8.09 7.46 11.06
C TYR A 190 -8.64 8.30 9.92
N ARG A 191 -9.90 8.08 9.54
CA ARG A 191 -10.60 8.89 8.56
C ARG A 191 -10.83 10.29 9.05
N CYS A 192 -10.59 11.23 8.16
CA CYS A 192 -11.10 12.58 8.30
C CYS A 192 -12.63 12.54 8.34
N LYS A 193 -13.22 13.00 9.44
CA LYS A 193 -14.67 13.22 9.54
C LYS A 193 -15.02 14.35 8.57
N LYS A 194 -16.02 14.12 7.72
CA LYS A 194 -16.54 15.12 6.78
C LYS A 194 -17.41 16.13 7.49
#